data_AF-A0A0S8HVP6-F1
#
_entry.id   AF-A0A0S8HVP6-F1
#
_cell.length_a   1.000
_cell.length_b   1.000
_cell.length_c   1.000
_cell.angle_alpha   90.00
_cell.angle_beta   90.00
_cell.angle_gamma   90.00
#
_symmetry.space_group_name_H-M   'P 1'
#
loop_
_entity.id
_entity.type
_entity.pdbx_description
1 polymer ?
#
loop_
_entity_poly.entity_id
_entity_poly.type
_entity_poly.pdbx_seq_one_letter_code
_entity_poly.pdbx_strand_id
1 'polypeptide(L)'
;MESIFFYAFGAIAVASGLMVVINRNPVHSALFLIVTLFCIAGLFVLLNAHFLAVIQVLVYAGAIMVLFLFVIMLLNLKATAGEFEKLLTLKIMGVGAAIFLLFEVLYLISRGSSLGLSGTAAPELIAREGNTKLVGELLFTDYLLPFEITSVLLIVAIIGAVVLAKRKLEE
;
A
#
# COMPACT_ATOMS: atom_id res chain seq x y z
N MET A 1 -9.26 21.20 -13.13
CA MET A 1 -9.49 21.00 -11.68
C MET A 1 -8.88 19.69 -11.18
N GLU A 2 -8.97 18.60 -11.95
CA GLU A 2 -8.38 17.29 -11.62
C GLU A 2 -6.88 17.34 -11.27
N SER A 3 -6.08 18.14 -12.00
CA SER A 3 -4.64 18.28 -11.72
C SER A 3 -4.36 18.87 -10.33
N ILE A 4 -5.21 19.78 -9.84
CA ILE A 4 -5.05 20.37 -8.51
C ILE A 4 -5.27 19.29 -7.45
N PHE A 5 -6.32 18.48 -7.59
CA PHE A 5 -6.57 17.35 -6.69
C PHE A 5 -5.46 16.31 -6.77
N PHE A 6 -4.95 16.01 -7.96
CA PHE A 6 -3.81 15.11 -8.14
C PHE A 6 -2.57 15.58 -7.37
N TYR A 7 -2.15 16.83 -7.54
CA TYR A 7 -1.01 17.36 -6.81
C TYR A 7 -1.27 17.48 -5.31
N ALA A 8 -2.49 17.81 -4.89
CA ALA A 8 -2.85 17.88 -3.47
C ALA A 8 -2.78 16.50 -2.80
N PHE A 9 -3.47 15.48 -3.35
CA PHE A 9 -3.42 14.12 -2.81
C PHE A 9 -2.01 13.53 -2.90
N GLY A 10 -1.28 13.78 -3.98
CA GLY A 10 0.10 13.34 -4.13
C GLY A 10 1.04 13.95 -3.09
N ALA A 11 0.96 15.27 -2.86
CA ALA A 11 1.77 15.95 -1.86
C ALA A 11 1.46 15.46 -0.44
N ILE A 12 0.17 15.29 -0.11
CA ILE A 12 -0.25 14.77 1.20
C ILE A 12 0.20 13.31 1.37
N ALA A 13 0.11 12.47 0.32
CA ALA A 13 0.57 11.09 0.36
C ALA A 13 2.07 10.99 0.66
N VAL A 14 2.90 11.80 -0.02
CA VAL A 14 4.36 11.83 0.20
C VAL A 14 4.68 12.37 1.60
N ALA A 15 4.05 13.47 2.01
CA ALA A 15 4.29 14.07 3.32
C ALA A 15 3.90 13.12 4.47
N SER A 16 2.73 12.49 4.37
CA SER A 16 2.28 11.49 5.33
C SER A 16 3.18 10.26 5.33
N GLY A 17 3.60 9.75 4.17
CA GLY A 17 4.53 8.63 4.05
C GLY A 17 5.90 8.91 4.70
N LEU A 18 6.45 10.11 4.53
CA LEU A 18 7.65 10.55 5.24
C LEU A 18 7.42 10.56 6.76
N MET A 19 6.26 11.03 7.20
CA MET A 19 5.89 11.11 8.61
C MET A 19 5.71 9.73 9.26
N VAL A 20 5.36 8.69 8.48
CA VAL A 20 5.35 7.28 8.96
C VAL A 20 6.75 6.86 9.44
N VAL A 21 7.79 7.19 8.67
CA VAL A 21 9.18 6.77 8.92
C VAL A 21 9.85 7.66 9.97
N ILE A 22 9.54 8.94 10.00
CA ILE A 22 10.15 9.91 10.92
C ILE A 22 9.61 9.75 12.35
N ASN A 23 8.33 9.42 12.50
CA ASN A 23 7.72 9.29 13.82
C ASN A 23 8.27 8.13 14.62
N ARG A 24 8.55 8.40 15.90
CA ARG A 24 9.05 7.39 16.85
C ARG A 24 7.94 6.58 17.52
N ASN A 25 6.71 7.11 17.54
CA ASN A 25 5.58 6.42 18.14
C ASN A 25 4.89 5.56 17.06
N PRO A 26 4.88 4.22 17.20
CA PRO A 26 4.30 3.32 16.20
C PRO A 26 2.82 3.59 15.91
N VAL A 27 2.05 4.07 16.90
CA VAL A 27 0.63 4.42 16.71
C VAL A 27 0.50 5.63 15.79
N HIS A 28 1.28 6.68 16.02
CA HIS A 28 1.27 7.86 15.14
C HIS A 28 1.73 7.49 13.73
N SER A 29 2.79 6.69 13.59
CA SER A 29 3.25 6.19 12.29
C SER A 29 2.14 5.45 11.54
N ALA A 30 1.40 4.56 12.19
CA ALA A 30 0.30 3.83 11.57
C ALA A 30 -0.88 4.74 11.20
N LEU A 31 -1.20 5.77 11.99
CA LEU A 31 -2.23 6.77 11.63
C LEU A 31 -1.83 7.57 10.38
N PHE A 32 -0.57 7.99 10.26
CA PHE A 32 -0.09 8.66 9.05
C PHE A 32 -0.12 7.73 7.83
N LEU A 33 0.15 6.43 8.02
CA LEU A 33 0.04 5.45 6.95
C LEU A 33 -1.40 5.32 6.45
N ILE A 34 -2.38 5.34 7.34
CA ILE A 34 -3.80 5.36 6.96
C ILE A 34 -4.11 6.59 6.08
N VAL A 35 -3.62 7.77 6.45
CA VAL A 35 -3.77 8.98 5.61
C VAL A 35 -3.15 8.78 4.22
N THR A 36 -1.95 8.21 4.14
CA THR A 36 -1.32 7.88 2.85
C THR A 36 -2.19 6.95 2.01
N LEU A 37 -2.75 5.89 2.61
CA LEU A 37 -3.61 4.93 1.92
C LEU A 37 -4.90 5.56 1.41
N PHE A 38 -5.50 6.49 2.17
CA PHE A 38 -6.66 7.27 1.71
C PHE A 38 -6.31 8.21 0.56
N CYS A 39 -5.16 8.88 0.60
CA CYS A 39 -4.70 9.71 -0.52
C CYS A 39 -4.47 8.88 -1.78
N ILE A 40 -3.88 7.68 -1.66
CA ILE A 40 -3.72 6.74 -2.78
C ILE A 40 -5.07 6.30 -3.33
N ALA A 41 -6.06 6.01 -2.47
CA ALA A 41 -7.42 5.70 -2.93
C ALA A 41 -8.03 6.88 -3.72
N GLY A 42 -7.83 8.12 -3.26
CA GLY A 42 -8.21 9.32 -4.00
C GLY A 42 -7.53 9.44 -5.37
N LEU A 43 -6.23 9.12 -5.46
CA LEU A 43 -5.50 9.06 -6.73
C LEU A 43 -6.05 7.97 -7.67
N PHE A 44 -6.48 6.81 -7.15
CA PHE A 44 -7.14 5.80 -7.96
C PHE A 44 -8.50 6.25 -8.51
N VAL A 45 -9.28 7.00 -7.74
CA VAL A 45 -10.53 7.61 -8.24
C VAL A 45 -10.23 8.58 -9.38
N LEU A 46 -9.21 9.44 -9.22
CA LEU A 46 -8.76 10.38 -10.27
C LEU A 46 -8.31 9.65 -11.55
N LEU A 47 -7.79 8.42 -11.43
CA LEU A 47 -7.40 7.56 -12.56
C LEU A 47 -8.54 6.69 -13.11
N ASN A 48 -9.80 6.94 -12.71
CA ASN A 48 -10.98 6.14 -13.06
C ASN A 48 -10.95 4.67 -12.58
N ALA A 49 -10.05 4.34 -11.65
CA ALA A 49 -9.88 3.00 -11.08
C ALA A 49 -10.74 2.82 -9.81
N HIS A 50 -12.06 2.92 -9.97
CA HIS A 50 -13.03 2.93 -8.87
C HIS A 50 -12.99 1.64 -8.03
N PHE A 51 -12.85 0.46 -8.66
CA PHE A 51 -12.78 -0.80 -7.94
C PHE A 51 -11.55 -0.85 -7.02
N LEU A 52 -10.37 -0.48 -7.53
CA LEU A 52 -9.14 -0.46 -6.74
C LEU A 52 -9.21 0.57 -5.61
N ALA A 53 -9.80 1.75 -5.84
CA ALA A 53 -10.00 2.75 -4.79
C ALA A 53 -10.80 2.20 -3.60
N VAL A 54 -11.90 1.49 -3.87
CA VAL A 54 -12.73 0.91 -2.80
C VAL A 54 -12.00 -0.22 -2.08
N ILE A 55 -11.32 -1.11 -2.82
CA ILE A 55 -10.52 -2.19 -2.22
C ILE A 55 -9.37 -1.64 -1.37
N GLN A 56 -8.74 -0.54 -1.80
CA GLN A 56 -7.70 0.16 -1.04
C GLN A 56 -8.20 0.60 0.33
N VAL A 57 -9.41 1.18 0.39
CA VAL A 57 -9.99 1.62 1.65
C VAL A 57 -10.46 0.44 2.49
N LEU A 58 -11.16 -0.53 1.90
CA LEU A 58 -11.76 -1.64 2.65
C LEU A 58 -10.70 -2.59 3.22
N VAL A 59 -9.76 -3.02 2.39
CA VAL A 59 -8.79 -4.06 2.74
C VAL A 59 -7.58 -3.46 3.44
N TYR A 60 -6.92 -2.47 2.84
CA TYR A 60 -5.67 -1.94 3.39
C TYR A 60 -5.92 -1.01 4.57
N ALA A 61 -6.67 0.09 4.37
CA ALA A 61 -6.94 1.04 5.45
C ALA A 61 -7.91 0.48 6.50
N GLY A 62 -8.91 -0.31 6.07
CA GLY A 62 -9.94 -0.88 6.92
C GLY A 62 -9.49 -2.11 7.68
N ALA A 63 -9.28 -3.24 7.01
CA ALA A 63 -9.01 -4.51 7.69
C ALA A 63 -7.56 -4.61 8.21
N ILE A 64 -6.57 -4.47 7.31
CA ILE A 64 -5.17 -4.72 7.64
C ILE A 64 -4.67 -3.70 8.65
N MET A 65 -4.91 -2.40 8.41
CA MET A 65 -4.35 -1.37 9.27
C MET A 65 -5.01 -1.25 10.63
N VAL A 66 -6.31 -1.50 10.74
CA VAL A 66 -6.98 -1.56 12.04
C VAL A 66 -6.48 -2.76 12.85
N LEU A 67 -6.29 -3.93 12.23
CA LEU A 67 -5.68 -5.07 12.90
C LEU A 67 -4.26 -4.74 13.40
N PHE A 68 -3.45 -4.09 12.57
CA PHE A 68 -2.10 -3.68 12.94
C PHE A 68 -2.09 -2.68 14.10
N LEU A 69 -2.96 -1.68 14.06
CA LEU A 69 -3.14 -0.70 15.14
C LEU A 69 -3.55 -1.38 16.44
N PHE A 70 -4.48 -2.33 16.37
CA PHE A 70 -4.93 -3.10 17.51
C PHE A 70 -3.76 -3.89 18.14
N VAL A 71 -2.96 -4.57 17.31
CA VAL A 71 -1.78 -5.32 17.76
C VAL A 71 -0.75 -4.39 18.41
N ILE A 72 -0.40 -3.27 17.77
CA ILE A 72 0.56 -2.31 18.31
C ILE A 72 0.11 -1.76 19.66
N MET A 73 -1.19 -1.45 19.78
CA MET A 73 -1.76 -0.89 21.00
C MET A 73 -1.80 -1.93 22.13
N LEU A 74 -2.19 -3.17 21.83
CA LEU A 74 -2.19 -4.27 22.81
C LEU A 74 -0.79 -4.59 23.32
N LEU A 75 0.21 -4.59 22.43
CA LEU A 75 1.59 -4.87 22.78
C LEU A 75 2.29 -3.68 23.47
N ASN A 76 1.63 -2.52 23.57
CA ASN A 76 2.15 -1.28 24.14
C ASN A 76 3.62 -1.03 23.78
N LEU A 77 3.93 -1.09 22.47
CA LEU A 77 5.30 -0.91 21.98
C LEU A 77 5.78 0.50 22.36
N LYS A 78 6.58 0.58 23.44
CA LYS A 78 7.28 1.80 23.82
C LYS A 78 8.48 2.01 22.90
N ALA A 79 8.69 3.26 22.49
CA ALA A 79 9.88 3.64 21.74
C ALA A 79 11.12 3.44 22.62
N THR A 80 11.85 2.33 22.44
CA THR A 80 13.11 2.09 23.15
C THR A 80 14.15 3.09 22.63
N ALA A 81 14.45 4.11 23.44
CA ALA A 81 15.54 5.04 23.21
C ALA A 81 16.85 4.39 23.69
N GLY A 82 17.55 3.68 22.80
CA GLY A 82 18.84 3.09 23.14
C GLY A 82 19.59 2.60 21.90
N GLU A 83 20.88 2.93 21.83
CA GLU A 83 21.88 2.52 20.83
C GLU A 83 21.97 3.33 19.52
N PHE A 84 21.97 4.67 19.62
CA PHE A 84 22.13 5.55 18.45
C PHE A 84 23.55 5.66 17.86
N GLU A 85 24.59 5.10 18.48
CA GLU A 85 25.97 5.32 18.05
C GLU A 85 26.40 4.46 16.84
N LYS A 86 25.89 3.22 16.69
CA LYS A 86 26.09 2.42 15.46
C LYS A 86 25.16 2.79 14.30
N LEU A 87 24.19 3.67 14.55
CA LEU A 87 23.12 4.02 13.61
C LEU A 87 23.50 5.13 12.62
N LEU A 88 24.58 5.90 12.85
CA LEU A 88 24.92 7.02 11.94
C LEU A 88 25.39 6.51 10.57
N THR A 89 26.28 5.53 10.52
CA THR A 89 26.74 4.91 9.26
C THR A 89 25.58 4.22 8.54
N LEU A 90 24.71 3.51 9.28
CA LEU A 90 23.51 2.88 8.71
C LEU A 90 22.50 3.91 8.19
N LYS A 91 22.33 5.04 8.87
CA LYS A 91 21.47 6.15 8.41
C LYS A 91 22.03 6.79 7.14
N ILE A 92 23.33 7.07 7.10
CA ILE A 92 23.98 7.66 5.92
C ILE A 92 23.88 6.71 4.73
N MET A 93 24.12 5.41 4.94
CA MET A 93 23.97 4.40 3.90
C MET A 93 22.51 4.24 3.44
N GLY A 94 21.55 4.30 4.37
CA GLY A 94 20.12 4.26 4.05
C GLY A 94 19.65 5.48 3.25
N VAL A 95 20.10 6.68 3.62
CA VAL A 95 19.83 7.90 2.86
C VAL A 95 20.52 7.85 1.50
N GLY A 96 21.77 7.39 1.43
CA GLY A 96 22.50 7.20 0.18
C GLY A 96 21.80 6.24 -0.77
N ALA A 97 21.31 5.10 -0.26
CA ALA A 97 20.52 4.14 -1.02
C ALA A 97 19.20 4.75 -1.51
N ALA A 98 18.49 5.49 -0.66
CA ALA A 98 17.24 6.15 -1.05
C ALA A 98 17.45 7.20 -2.16
N ILE A 99 18.54 7.99 -2.08
CA ILE A 99 18.90 8.97 -3.11
C ILE A 99 19.29 8.26 -4.42
N PHE A 100 20.07 7.17 -4.34
CA PHE A 100 20.44 6.39 -5.51
C PHE A 100 19.21 5.82 -6.21
N LEU A 101 18.28 5.23 -5.45
CA LEU A 101 17.03 4.67 -5.97
C LEU A 101 16.13 5.78 -6.57
N LEU A 102 16.06 6.94 -5.93
CA LEU A 102 15.35 8.11 -6.48
C LEU A 102 15.97 8.55 -7.81
N PHE A 103 17.30 8.61 -7.89
CA PHE A 103 18.00 8.96 -9.12
C PHE A 103 17.75 7.94 -10.24
N GLU A 104 17.76 6.63 -9.91
CA GLU A 104 17.45 5.56 -10.86
C GLU A 104 16.03 5.70 -11.40
N VAL A 105 15.04 5.93 -10.53
CA VAL A 105 13.65 6.14 -10.94
C VAL A 105 13.51 7.38 -11.83
N LEU A 106 14.15 8.50 -11.47
CA LEU A 106 14.14 9.73 -12.29
C LEU A 106 14.81 9.52 -13.64
N TYR A 107 15.92 8.78 -13.69
CA TYR A 107 16.63 8.42 -14.91
C TYR A 107 15.76 7.55 -15.83
N LEU A 108 15.07 6.55 -15.26
CA LEU A 108 14.14 5.70 -16.00
C LEU A 108 12.95 6.48 -16.54
N ILE A 109 12.35 7.37 -15.73
CA ILE A 109 11.24 8.23 -16.19
C ILE A 109 11.71 9.16 -17.32
N SER A 110 12.93 9.71 -17.22
CA SER A 110 13.50 10.62 -18.24
C SER A 110 13.79 9.90 -19.57
N ARG A 111 14.13 8.60 -19.55
CA ARG A 111 14.20 7.75 -20.75
C ARG A 111 12.83 7.23 -21.19
N GLY A 112 11.88 7.16 -20.26
CA GLY A 112 10.62 6.43 -20.37
C GLY A 112 9.62 6.96 -21.39
N SER A 113 9.82 8.17 -21.92
CA SER A 113 9.05 8.63 -23.10
C SER A 113 9.35 7.83 -24.37
N SER A 114 10.42 7.02 -24.39
CA SER A 114 10.71 6.05 -25.47
C SER A 114 10.10 4.66 -25.26
N LEU A 115 9.48 4.37 -24.10
CA LEU A 115 8.93 3.04 -23.77
C LEU A 115 7.45 2.85 -24.13
N GLY A 116 6.79 3.83 -24.76
CA GLY A 116 5.43 3.65 -25.26
C GLY A 116 4.40 3.25 -24.20
N LEU A 117 4.63 3.65 -22.93
CA LEU A 117 3.74 3.35 -21.79
C LEU A 117 2.47 4.21 -21.78
N SER A 118 1.89 4.44 -22.95
CA SER A 118 0.51 4.88 -23.05
C SER A 118 -0.35 3.66 -22.72
N GLY A 119 -1.00 3.69 -21.55
CA GLY A 119 -2.00 2.67 -21.21
C GLY A 119 -3.00 2.57 -22.35
N THR A 120 -3.09 1.41 -22.99
CA THR A 120 -4.02 1.11 -24.09
C THR A 120 -5.46 0.94 -23.61
N ALA A 121 -5.76 1.29 -22.36
CA ALA A 121 -7.10 1.25 -21.81
C ALA A 121 -7.94 2.30 -22.51
N ALA A 122 -8.73 1.88 -23.50
CA ALA A 122 -9.72 2.71 -24.17
C ALA A 122 -10.64 3.33 -23.11
N PRO A 123 -10.53 4.63 -22.81
CA PRO A 123 -11.29 5.26 -21.74
C PRO A 123 -12.81 5.11 -21.94
N GLU A 124 -13.23 4.98 -23.20
CA GLU A 124 -14.61 4.74 -23.61
C GLU A 124 -15.18 3.39 -23.14
N LEU A 125 -14.38 2.33 -23.11
CA LEU A 125 -14.81 0.99 -22.65
C LEU A 125 -15.06 0.97 -21.14
N ILE A 126 -14.18 1.61 -20.37
CA ILE A 126 -14.32 1.76 -18.92
C ILE A 126 -15.55 2.61 -18.60
N ALA A 127 -15.80 3.68 -19.37
CA ALA A 127 -16.97 4.53 -19.20
C ALA A 127 -18.31 3.84 -19.54
N ARG A 128 -18.31 2.89 -20.49
CA ARG A 128 -19.53 2.16 -20.90
C ARG A 128 -19.86 0.96 -20.02
N GLU A 129 -18.87 0.14 -19.67
CA GLU A 129 -19.11 -1.15 -19.01
C GLU A 129 -18.86 -1.13 -17.50
N GLY A 130 -18.16 -0.11 -17.00
CA GLY A 130 -17.81 0.03 -15.61
C GLY A 130 -16.57 -0.78 -15.22
N ASN A 131 -15.65 -0.13 -14.49
CA ASN A 131 -14.37 -0.71 -14.09
C ASN A 131 -14.52 -2.04 -13.31
N THR A 132 -15.49 -2.15 -12.41
CA THR A 132 -15.72 -3.35 -11.59
C THR A 132 -16.09 -4.57 -12.43
N LYS A 133 -16.93 -4.39 -13.46
CA LYS A 133 -17.38 -5.49 -14.33
C LYS A 133 -16.20 -6.03 -15.14
N LEU A 134 -15.41 -5.15 -15.75
CA LEU A 134 -14.24 -5.52 -16.55
C LEU A 134 -13.19 -6.27 -15.72
N VAL A 135 -12.93 -5.81 -14.49
CA VAL A 135 -12.01 -6.52 -13.58
C VAL A 135 -12.57 -7.90 -13.21
N GLY A 136 -13.87 -8.00 -12.94
CA GLY A 136 -14.52 -9.28 -12.65
C GLY A 136 -14.41 -10.26 -13.82
N GLU A 137 -14.67 -9.81 -15.04
CA GLU A 137 -14.54 -10.64 -16.24
C GLU A 137 -13.11 -11.18 -16.39
N LEU A 138 -12.11 -10.30 -16.31
CA LEU A 138 -10.69 -10.69 -16.38
C LEU A 138 -10.31 -11.71 -15.30
N LEU A 139 -10.84 -11.59 -14.07
CA LEU A 139 -10.57 -12.55 -12.99
C LEU A 139 -11.10 -13.96 -13.28
N PHE A 140 -12.22 -14.07 -14.01
CA PHE A 140 -12.86 -15.35 -14.33
C PHE A 140 -12.54 -15.87 -15.73
N THR A 141 -11.84 -15.11 -16.57
CA THR A 141 -11.38 -15.54 -17.90
C THR A 141 -9.87 -15.73 -17.93
N ASP A 142 -9.11 -14.64 -18.04
CA ASP A 142 -7.67 -14.67 -18.27
C ASP A 142 -6.87 -14.96 -16.99
N TYR A 143 -7.37 -14.47 -15.84
CA TYR A 143 -6.72 -14.59 -14.53
C TYR A 143 -7.37 -15.64 -13.62
N LEU A 144 -8.06 -16.63 -14.20
CA LEU A 144 -8.72 -17.70 -13.45
C LEU A 144 -7.75 -18.49 -12.56
N LEU A 145 -6.56 -18.82 -13.07
CA LEU A 145 -5.57 -19.58 -12.30
C LEU A 145 -5.04 -18.79 -11.08
N PRO A 146 -4.57 -17.52 -11.21
CA PRO A 146 -4.23 -16.69 -10.06
C PRO A 146 -5.37 -16.50 -9.06
N PHE A 147 -6.61 -16.36 -9.54
CA PHE A 147 -7.78 -16.25 -8.67
C PHE A 147 -7.95 -17.50 -7.79
N GLU A 148 -7.86 -18.69 -8.38
CA GLU A 148 -7.99 -19.96 -7.66
C GLU A 148 -6.83 -20.18 -6.67
N ILE A 149 -5.60 -19.84 -7.06
CA ILE A 149 -4.45 -19.92 -6.13
C ILE A 149 -4.64 -18.97 -4.94
N THR A 150 -5.22 -17.79 -5.17
CA THR A 150 -5.50 -16.83 -4.10
C THR A 150 -6.59 -17.33 -3.16
N SER A 151 -7.61 -18.05 -3.67
CA SER A 151 -8.66 -18.66 -2.83
C SER A 151 -8.06 -19.68 -1.86
N VAL A 152 -7.16 -20.55 -2.36
CA VAL A 152 -6.43 -21.53 -1.54
C VAL A 152 -5.49 -20.83 -0.55
N LEU A 153 -4.80 -19.77 -0.97
CA LEU A 153 -3.94 -18.97 -0.09
C LEU A 153 -4.72 -18.41 1.10
N LEU A 154 -5.94 -17.90 0.89
CA LEU A 154 -6.80 -17.39 1.95
C LEU A 154 -7.21 -18.50 2.93
N ILE A 155 -7.55 -19.69 2.43
CA ILE A 155 -7.86 -20.86 3.28
C ILE A 155 -6.65 -21.21 4.15
N VAL A 156 -5.45 -21.29 3.55
CA VAL A 156 -4.21 -21.58 4.26
C VAL A 156 -3.90 -20.51 5.32
N ALA A 157 -4.09 -19.22 4.99
CA ALA A 157 -3.87 -18.12 5.92
C ALA A 157 -4.80 -18.20 7.14
N ILE A 158 -6.08 -18.52 6.94
CA ILE A 158 -7.04 -18.69 8.05
C ILE A 158 -6.65 -19.88 8.93
N ILE A 159 -6.35 -21.05 8.34
CA ILE A 159 -5.92 -22.23 9.08
C ILE A 159 -4.65 -21.92 9.88
N GLY A 160 -3.66 -21.29 9.25
CA GLY A 160 -2.40 -20.90 9.88
C GLY A 160 -2.60 -19.93 11.06
N ALA A 161 -3.44 -18.91 10.89
CA ALA A 161 -3.76 -17.96 11.95
C ALA A 161 -4.47 -18.64 13.14
N VAL A 162 -5.43 -19.53 12.88
CA VAL A 162 -6.17 -20.26 13.93
C VAL A 162 -5.25 -21.21 14.70
N VAL A 163 -4.41 -21.98 14.00
CA VAL A 163 -3.47 -22.92 14.63
C VAL A 163 -2.46 -22.18 15.49
N LEU A 164 -1.95 -21.03 15.04
CA LEU A 164 -0.99 -20.22 15.79
C LEU A 164 -1.62 -19.52 17.01
N ALA A 165 -2.86 -19.07 16.88
CA ALA A 165 -3.58 -18.41 17.96
C ALA A 165 -4.08 -19.39 19.04
N LYS A 166 -4.20 -20.69 18.72
CA LYS A 166 -4.66 -21.71 19.65
C LYS A 166 -3.59 -21.97 20.73
N ARG A 167 -3.81 -21.46 21.94
CA ARG A 167 -3.00 -21.83 23.11
C ARG A 167 -3.22 -23.31 23.44
N LYS A 168 -2.14 -24.05 23.72
CA LYS A 168 -2.23 -25.34 24.42
C LYS A 168 -2.78 -25.05 25.81
N LEU A 169 -3.97 -25.56 26.11
CA LEU A 169 -4.39 -25.76 27.49
C LEU A 169 -3.54 -26.92 27.98
N GLU A 170 -2.47 -26.62 28.72
CA GLU A 170 -1.73 -27.64 29.46
C GLU A 170 -2.65 -28.11 30.59
N GLU A 171 -2.99 -29.40 30.58
CA GLU A 171 -3.56 -30.12 31.73
C GLU A 171 -2.44 -30.47 32.73
#